data_AF-A0A965ANE8-F1
#
_entry.id   AF-A0A965ANE8-F1
#
_cell.length_a   1.000
_cell.length_b   1.000
_cell.length_c   1.000
_cell.angle_alpha   90.00
_cell.angle_beta   90.00
_cell.angle_gamma   90.00
#
_symmetry.space_group_name_H-M   'P 1'
#
loop_
_entity.id
_entity.type
_entity.pdbx_description
1 polymer ?
#
loop_
_entity_poly.entity_id
_entity_poly.type
_entity_poly.pdbx_seq_one_letter_code
_entity_poly.pdbx_strand_id
1 'polypeptide(L)'
;MIALLAPGTAAIGSGPCVTFLGDFAMQLLRVGYAHPLEDLRDEMDRLWNSLTTAPPLHGWTQQATKETFPAINLFETEEAVFVEAELPGIESETLEITAVGDELTLKGRRQEPAVLPASASADDASKLTWHRRERGAGEFSRRLSLPALIDAEGVEARLTAGVLTISCPKAASCRPRKVMVTTG
;
A
#
# COMPACT_ATOMS: atom_id res chain seq x y z
N MET A 1 40.81 39.51 13.83
CA MET A 1 42.13 40.19 13.90
C MET A 1 42.95 39.42 14.94
N ILE A 2 43.95 38.59 14.64
CA ILE A 2 44.70 38.17 13.43
C ILE A 2 45.20 36.74 13.77
N ALA A 3 44.76 35.70 13.06
CA ALA A 3 45.34 35.09 11.83
C ALA A 3 46.43 34.04 12.16
N LEU A 4 46.24 32.75 11.83
CA LEU A 4 46.31 32.07 10.52
C LEU A 4 47.76 31.86 10.05
N LEU A 5 48.16 30.61 9.80
CA LEU A 5 49.02 30.19 8.67
C LEU A 5 49.11 28.65 8.57
N ALA A 6 48.72 28.14 7.39
CA ALA A 6 48.96 26.79 6.83
C ALA A 6 50.46 26.60 6.45
N PRO A 7 50.96 25.59 5.66
CA PRO A 7 50.39 24.44 4.92
C PRO A 7 51.13 23.09 5.22
N GLY A 8 50.82 21.88 4.71
CA GLY A 8 50.92 21.34 3.33
C GLY A 8 51.98 20.21 3.22
N THR A 9 51.77 19.24 2.31
CA THR A 9 52.71 18.20 1.74
C THR A 9 53.13 16.98 2.62
N ALA A 10 52.83 15.71 2.28
CA ALA A 10 53.39 14.80 1.23
C ALA A 10 54.87 14.40 1.51
N ALA A 11 55.41 13.18 1.41
CA ALA A 11 55.09 11.95 0.68
C ALA A 11 56.10 10.81 1.05
N ILE A 12 55.85 9.56 0.58
CA ILE A 12 56.81 8.46 0.19
C ILE A 12 57.60 7.78 1.33
N GLY A 13 57.81 6.47 1.45
CA GLY A 13 57.66 5.28 0.59
C GLY A 13 58.76 4.26 0.95
N SER A 14 58.71 3.08 0.31
CA SER A 14 59.71 1.98 0.28
C SER A 14 59.69 0.89 1.37
N GLY A 15 59.34 -0.35 0.95
CA GLY A 15 59.62 -1.61 1.67
C GLY A 15 61.08 -2.07 1.46
N PRO A 16 61.43 -3.39 1.42
CA PRO A 16 60.61 -4.62 1.50
C PRO A 16 61.27 -5.75 2.38
N CYS A 17 60.89 -7.01 2.12
CA CYS A 17 61.52 -8.30 2.50
C CYS A 17 60.90 -9.00 3.75
N VAL A 18 59.78 -9.72 3.59
CA VAL A 18 59.66 -11.15 3.19
C VAL A 18 60.40 -12.13 4.11
N THR A 19 59.63 -12.93 4.86
CA THR A 19 59.95 -14.35 5.09
C THR A 19 58.69 -15.18 4.84
N PHE A 20 58.81 -16.05 3.84
CA PHE A 20 57.89 -17.13 3.50
C PHE A 20 58.02 -18.23 4.56
N LEU A 21 56.89 -18.68 5.12
CA LEU A 21 56.70 -20.08 5.47
C LEU A 21 55.31 -20.46 5.00
N GLY A 22 55.27 -21.43 4.08
CA GLY A 22 54.06 -21.80 3.37
C GLY A 22 53.08 -22.55 4.26
N ASP A 23 51.80 -22.28 4.01
CA ASP A 23 50.77 -23.28 4.20
C ASP A 23 49.84 -23.25 2.99
N PHE A 24 49.81 -24.37 2.28
CA PHE A 24 49.02 -24.62 1.08
C PHE A 24 47.56 -24.85 1.51
N ALA A 25 46.79 -23.77 1.69
CA ALA A 25 45.35 -23.86 1.87
C ALA A 25 44.65 -23.66 0.52
N MET A 26 44.27 -24.79 -0.08
CA MET A 26 43.29 -24.95 -1.15
C MET A 26 42.24 -23.83 -1.15
N GLN A 27 42.31 -22.99 -2.17
CA GLN A 27 41.24 -22.07 -2.53
C GLN A 27 40.08 -22.92 -3.04
N LEU A 28 39.21 -23.33 -2.11
CA LEU A 28 37.92 -23.93 -2.44
C LEU A 28 37.12 -22.87 -3.20
N LEU A 29 37.08 -23.02 -4.52
CA LEU A 29 36.00 -22.51 -5.35
C LEU A 29 34.71 -23.07 -4.76
N ARG A 30 34.03 -22.28 -3.92
CA ARG A 30 32.63 -22.50 -3.64
C ARG A 30 31.89 -22.12 -4.91
N VAL A 31 31.85 -23.05 -5.86
CA VAL A 31 30.81 -23.08 -6.87
C VAL A 31 29.53 -23.31 -6.08
N GLY A 32 28.91 -22.21 -5.67
CA GLY A 32 27.54 -22.24 -5.20
C GLY A 32 26.74 -22.76 -6.37
N TYR A 33 26.22 -23.97 -6.25
CA TYR A 33 25.11 -24.39 -7.09
C TYR A 33 23.99 -23.41 -6.78
N ALA A 34 23.83 -22.39 -7.62
CA ALA A 34 22.57 -21.64 -7.68
C ALA A 34 21.51 -22.71 -7.92
N HIS A 35 20.65 -22.93 -6.93
CA HIS A 35 19.68 -24.00 -7.05
C HIS A 35 18.76 -23.61 -8.22
N PRO A 36 18.41 -24.54 -9.13
CA PRO A 36 17.50 -24.26 -10.25
C PRO A 36 16.16 -23.63 -9.82
N LEU A 37 15.81 -23.79 -8.54
CA LEU A 37 14.64 -23.20 -7.90
C LEU A 37 14.80 -21.71 -7.58
N GLU A 38 16.02 -21.21 -7.39
CA GLU A 38 16.29 -19.79 -7.12
C GLU A 38 16.23 -18.99 -8.43
N ASP A 39 16.87 -19.48 -9.50
CA ASP A 39 16.76 -18.85 -10.83
C ASP A 39 15.31 -18.86 -11.35
N LEU A 40 14.55 -19.93 -11.07
CA LEU A 40 13.12 -20.01 -11.40
C LEU A 40 12.29 -19.00 -10.58
N ARG A 41 12.62 -18.78 -9.31
CA ARG A 41 11.95 -17.79 -8.46
C ARG A 41 12.21 -16.38 -8.96
N ASP A 42 13.46 -16.05 -9.27
CA ASP A 42 13.83 -14.74 -9.78
C ASP A 42 13.16 -14.44 -11.13
N GLU A 43 13.02 -15.45 -12.01
CA GLU A 43 12.35 -15.29 -13.30
C GLU A 43 10.82 -15.19 -13.16
N MET A 44 10.22 -15.92 -12.21
CA MET A 44 8.81 -15.75 -11.84
C MET A 44 8.53 -14.36 -11.27
N ASP A 45 9.43 -13.84 -10.42
CA ASP A 45 9.28 -12.52 -9.81
C ASP A 45 9.37 -11.40 -10.87
N ARG A 46 10.24 -11.56 -11.89
CA ARG A 46 10.30 -10.65 -13.05
C ARG A 46 9.04 -10.69 -13.90
N LEU A 47 8.52 -11.88 -14.20
CA LEU A 47 7.27 -12.07 -14.96
C LEU A 47 6.07 -11.49 -14.21
N TRP A 48 5.96 -11.75 -12.90
CA TRP A 48 4.90 -11.24 -12.06
C TRP A 48 4.90 -9.71 -11.96
N ASN A 49 6.08 -9.12 -11.77
CA ASN A 49 6.23 -7.65 -11.74
C ASN A 49 5.95 -7.01 -13.11
N SER A 50 6.34 -7.66 -14.21
CA SER A 50 6.02 -7.18 -15.57
C SER A 50 4.53 -7.25 -15.87
N LEU A 51 3.83 -8.31 -15.41
CA LEU A 51 2.38 -8.46 -15.58
C LEU A 51 1.58 -7.46 -14.75
N THR A 52 2.06 -7.12 -13.56
CA THR A 52 1.36 -6.22 -12.63
C THR A 52 1.70 -4.75 -12.84
N THR A 53 2.86 -4.44 -13.43
CA THR A 53 3.30 -3.05 -13.68
C THR A 53 2.98 -2.57 -15.11
N ALA A 54 2.79 -3.47 -16.08
CA ALA A 54 2.46 -3.09 -17.46
C ALA A 54 0.97 -2.75 -17.66
N PRO A 55 0.64 -1.69 -18.43
CA PRO A 55 -0.74 -1.42 -18.86
C PRO A 55 -1.30 -2.60 -19.69
N PRO A 56 -2.59 -2.96 -19.58
CA PRO A 56 -3.69 -2.19 -18.99
C PRO A 56 -4.06 -2.60 -17.55
N LEU A 57 -3.27 -3.43 -16.87
CA LEU A 57 -3.60 -3.96 -15.53
C LEU A 57 -3.25 -3.00 -14.37
N HIS A 58 -2.87 -1.77 -14.69
CA HIS A 58 -2.47 -0.74 -13.73
C HIS A 58 -3.65 -0.39 -12.81
N GLY A 59 -3.60 -0.86 -11.57
CA GLY A 59 -4.62 -0.60 -10.53
C GLY A 59 -5.02 -1.83 -9.70
N TRP A 60 -4.74 -3.05 -10.16
CA TRP A 60 -5.17 -4.28 -9.45
C TRP A 60 -4.23 -4.68 -8.31
N THR A 61 -3.01 -4.13 -8.26
CA THR A 61 -1.98 -4.51 -7.29
C THR A 61 -1.30 -3.32 -6.62
N GLN A 62 -2.07 -2.30 -6.24
CA GLN A 62 -1.59 -1.36 -5.23
C GLN A 62 -1.56 -2.09 -3.88
N GLN A 63 -0.36 -2.59 -3.55
CA GLN A 63 0.15 -2.86 -2.21
C GLN A 63 -0.83 -3.64 -1.31
N ALA A 64 -0.67 -4.97 -1.31
CA ALA A 64 -1.22 -5.83 -0.27
C ALA A 64 -0.53 -5.51 1.08
N THR A 65 -0.88 -4.37 1.69
CA THR A 65 -0.78 -4.24 3.13
C THR A 65 -1.74 -5.25 3.72
N LYS A 66 -1.28 -5.92 4.77
CA LYS A 66 -1.84 -7.13 5.37
C LYS A 66 -3.18 -6.91 6.08
N GLU A 67 -3.97 -5.92 5.68
CA GLU A 67 -5.30 -5.64 6.20
C GLU A 67 -6.27 -5.38 5.05
N THR A 68 -7.02 -6.42 4.68
CA THR A 68 -8.14 -6.39 3.71
C THR A 68 -9.34 -5.59 4.23
N PHE A 69 -9.17 -4.79 5.29
CA PHE A 69 -10.21 -4.00 5.92
C PHE A 69 -10.15 -2.53 5.44
N PRO A 70 -11.30 -1.89 5.18
CA PRO A 70 -12.63 -2.50 5.03
C PRO A 70 -12.72 -3.40 3.78
N ALA A 71 -13.64 -4.36 3.86
CA ALA A 71 -14.15 -5.05 2.68
C ALA A 71 -15.00 -4.07 1.87
N ILE A 72 -14.81 -4.04 0.55
CA ILE A 72 -15.40 -3.05 -0.33
C ILE A 72 -16.05 -3.73 -1.53
N ASN A 73 -17.24 -3.27 -1.91
CA ASN A 73 -17.85 -3.51 -3.21
C ASN A 73 -17.80 -2.22 -4.04
N LEU A 74 -17.50 -2.35 -5.33
CA LEU A 74 -17.52 -1.25 -6.29
C LEU A 74 -18.35 -1.68 -7.50
N PHE A 75 -19.37 -0.91 -7.80
CA PHE A 75 -20.28 -1.16 -8.92
C PHE A 75 -20.75 0.16 -9.53
N GLU A 76 -21.28 0.12 -10.74
CA GLU A 76 -21.72 1.34 -11.42
C GLU A 76 -23.07 1.14 -12.10
N THR A 77 -23.72 2.27 -12.32
CA THR A 77 -24.88 2.43 -13.18
C THR A 77 -24.48 3.30 -14.38
N GLU A 78 -25.42 3.59 -15.27
CA GLU A 78 -25.16 4.53 -16.38
C GLU A 78 -24.78 5.94 -15.88
N GLU A 79 -25.32 6.36 -14.74
CA GLU A 79 -25.22 7.73 -14.25
C GLU A 79 -24.21 7.92 -13.11
N ALA A 80 -23.98 6.90 -12.28
CA ALA A 80 -23.16 7.02 -11.08
C ALA A 80 -22.36 5.74 -10.78
N VAL A 81 -21.24 5.92 -10.06
CA VAL A 81 -20.45 4.84 -9.46
C VAL A 81 -20.79 4.77 -7.97
N PHE A 82 -20.96 3.56 -7.45
CA PHE A 82 -21.27 3.29 -6.05
C PHE A 82 -20.14 2.50 -5.41
N VAL A 83 -19.81 2.87 -4.18
CA VAL A 83 -18.83 2.17 -3.34
C VAL A 83 -19.48 1.83 -2.01
N GLU A 84 -19.48 0.56 -1.65
CA GLU A 84 -19.94 0.09 -0.35
C GLU A 84 -18.75 -0.41 0.46
N ALA A 85 -18.61 0.01 1.70
CA ALA A 85 -17.55 -0.42 2.61
C ALA A 85 -18.12 -0.90 3.94
N GLU A 86 -17.70 -2.09 4.39
CA GLU A 86 -18.10 -2.64 5.69
C GLU A 86 -17.24 -2.05 6.82
N LEU A 87 -17.85 -1.19 7.63
CA LEU A 87 -17.24 -0.42 8.71
C LEU A 87 -18.00 -0.59 10.04
N PRO A 88 -18.09 -1.83 10.58
CA PRO A 88 -18.86 -2.09 11.80
C PRO A 88 -18.20 -1.47 13.04
N GLY A 89 -18.98 -0.68 13.78
CA GLY A 89 -18.55 -0.06 15.04
C GLY A 89 -17.61 1.13 14.86
N ILE A 90 -17.65 1.78 13.70
CA ILE A 90 -16.91 3.02 13.44
C ILE A 90 -17.91 4.18 13.43
N GLU A 91 -17.54 5.28 14.07
CA GLU A 91 -18.33 6.52 14.10
C GLU A 91 -18.04 7.34 12.84
N SER A 92 -19.07 7.97 12.28
CA SER A 92 -18.95 8.76 11.05
C SER A 92 -17.94 9.91 11.15
N GLU A 93 -17.76 10.47 12.35
CA GLU A 93 -16.83 11.57 12.61
C GLU A 93 -15.36 11.15 12.48
N THR A 94 -15.06 9.85 12.60
CA THR A 94 -13.70 9.32 12.47
C THR A 94 -13.33 8.93 11.04
N LEU A 95 -14.27 9.08 10.10
CA LEU A 95 -14.10 8.73 8.70
C LEU A 95 -13.73 9.97 7.88
N GLU A 96 -12.72 9.81 7.03
CA GLU A 96 -12.32 10.81 6.06
C GLU A 96 -12.45 10.21 4.66
N ILE A 97 -13.21 10.89 3.80
CA ILE A 97 -13.47 10.47 2.42
C ILE A 97 -12.99 11.60 1.52
N THR A 98 -12.13 11.27 0.55
CA THR A 98 -11.62 12.23 -0.42
C THR A 98 -11.81 11.70 -1.82
N ALA A 99 -12.39 12.52 -2.69
CA ALA A 99 -12.64 12.22 -4.09
C ALA A 99 -11.88 13.21 -4.97
N VAL A 100 -11.01 12.73 -5.85
CA VAL A 100 -10.22 13.56 -6.77
C VAL A 100 -10.17 12.89 -8.14
N GLY A 101 -10.77 13.53 -9.15
CA GLY A 101 -10.76 13.02 -10.52
C GLY A 101 -11.52 11.69 -10.66
N ASP A 102 -10.80 10.59 -10.81
CA ASP A 102 -11.27 9.21 -10.84
C ASP A 102 -10.77 8.39 -9.63
N GLU A 103 -10.24 9.04 -8.58
CA GLU A 103 -9.73 8.35 -7.40
C GLU A 103 -10.58 8.66 -6.17
N LEU A 104 -10.95 7.61 -5.42
CA LEU A 104 -11.61 7.69 -4.13
C LEU A 104 -10.70 7.14 -3.03
N THR A 105 -10.44 7.95 -2.01
CA THR A 105 -9.68 7.57 -0.83
C THR A 105 -10.60 7.54 0.39
N LEU A 106 -10.64 6.41 1.07
CA LEU A 106 -11.36 6.18 2.32
C LEU A 106 -10.33 5.92 3.43
N LYS A 107 -10.33 6.79 4.44
CA LYS A 107 -9.50 6.65 5.63
C LYS A 107 -10.35 6.63 6.89
N GLY A 108 -9.84 6.00 7.92
CA GLY A 108 -10.43 6.05 9.23
C GLY A 108 -9.68 5.22 10.23
N ARG A 109 -10.23 5.16 11.44
CA ARG A 109 -9.65 4.37 12.52
C ARG A 109 -10.72 3.51 13.16
N ARG A 110 -10.44 2.21 13.22
CA ARG A 110 -11.23 1.27 13.99
C ARG A 110 -10.63 1.16 15.39
N GLN A 111 -11.39 1.57 16.39
CA GLN A 111 -10.99 1.37 17.77
C GLN A 111 -10.97 -0.13 18.09
N GLU A 112 -9.99 -0.55 18.88
CA GLU A 112 -10.01 -1.89 19.44
C GLU A 112 -11.26 -2.00 20.31
N PRO A 113 -12.11 -3.03 20.13
CA PRO A 113 -13.26 -3.18 20.99
C PRO A 113 -12.73 -3.28 22.42
N ALA A 114 -13.11 -2.30 23.25
CA ALA A 114 -12.95 -2.37 24.68
C ALA A 114 -13.87 -3.48 25.19
N VAL A 115 -13.46 -4.74 25.02
CA VAL A 115 -14.10 -5.89 25.67
C VAL A 115 -13.62 -5.91 27.11
N LEU A 116 -13.89 -4.82 27.81
CA LEU A 116 -13.97 -4.86 29.25
C LEU A 116 -15.43 -5.19 29.56
N PRO A 117 -15.73 -6.23 30.35
CA PRO A 117 -17.07 -6.39 30.89
C PRO A 117 -17.45 -5.09 31.60
N ALA A 118 -18.74 -4.72 31.61
CA ALA A 118 -19.21 -3.44 32.15
C ALA A 118 -18.81 -3.15 33.62
N SER A 119 -18.27 -4.16 34.32
CA SER A 119 -17.73 -4.10 35.68
C SER A 119 -16.21 -3.94 35.79
N ALA A 120 -15.46 -3.92 34.68
CA ALA A 120 -14.00 -3.90 34.68
C ALA A 120 -13.44 -2.52 34.29
N SER A 121 -12.38 -2.09 34.97
CA SER A 121 -11.73 -0.81 34.71
C SER A 121 -10.71 -0.92 33.57
N ALA A 122 -10.23 0.22 33.05
CA ALA A 122 -9.21 0.26 32.01
C ALA A 122 -7.93 -0.54 32.38
N ASP A 123 -7.61 -0.65 33.67
CA ASP A 123 -6.45 -1.40 34.18
C ASP A 123 -6.59 -2.92 33.98
N ASP A 124 -7.83 -3.43 33.89
CA ASP A 124 -8.12 -4.85 33.72
C ASP A 124 -7.97 -5.32 32.27
N ALA A 125 -7.81 -4.40 31.30
CA ALA A 125 -7.63 -4.74 29.89
C ALA A 125 -6.36 -5.56 29.66
N SER A 126 -5.32 -5.29 30.46
CA SER A 126 -4.05 -6.02 30.47
C SER A 126 -4.15 -7.45 31.00
N LYS A 127 -5.25 -7.78 31.68
CA LYS A 127 -5.49 -9.10 32.32
C LYS A 127 -6.40 -10.00 31.49
N LEU A 128 -6.81 -9.57 30.30
CA LEU A 128 -7.69 -10.33 29.42
C LEU A 128 -6.92 -11.50 28.78
N THR A 129 -7.51 -12.70 28.82
CA THR A 129 -7.01 -13.88 28.10
C THR A 129 -7.83 -14.07 26.82
N TRP A 130 -7.18 -13.92 25.67
CA TRP A 130 -7.82 -14.12 24.37
C TRP A 130 -7.78 -15.60 23.98
N HIS A 131 -8.94 -16.21 23.79
CA HIS A 131 -9.02 -17.53 23.17
C HIS A 131 -8.92 -17.46 21.63
N ARG A 132 -9.35 -16.34 21.04
CA ARG A 132 -9.34 -16.06 19.59
C ARG A 132 -9.53 -14.57 19.32
N ARG A 133 -8.78 -14.01 18.37
CA ARG A 133 -8.85 -12.59 17.98
C ARG A 133 -8.73 -12.46 16.45
N GLU A 134 -9.86 -12.39 15.78
CA GLU A 134 -9.94 -12.31 14.29
C GLU A 134 -10.24 -10.89 13.81
N ARG A 135 -10.79 -10.04 14.68
CA ARG A 135 -11.11 -8.64 14.38
C ARG A 135 -9.84 -7.80 14.47
N GLY A 136 -9.42 -7.24 13.33
CA GLY A 136 -8.41 -6.18 13.30
C GLY A 136 -8.90 -4.89 13.96
N ALA A 137 -7.94 -4.08 14.41
CA ALA A 137 -8.14 -2.74 14.95
C ALA A 137 -6.92 -1.89 14.60
N GLY A 138 -7.12 -0.59 14.43
CA GLY A 138 -6.09 0.31 13.92
C GLY A 138 -6.61 1.27 12.86
N GLU A 139 -5.68 2.00 12.27
CA GLU A 139 -5.95 2.92 11.16
C GLU A 139 -6.00 2.13 9.86
N PHE A 140 -6.94 2.49 8.99
CA PHE A 140 -7.07 1.92 7.66
C PHE A 140 -7.10 3.04 6.62
N SER A 141 -6.60 2.73 5.43
CA SER A 141 -6.62 3.61 4.27
C SER A 141 -6.82 2.76 3.03
N ARG A 142 -7.91 2.99 2.31
CA ARG A 142 -8.24 2.34 1.04
C ARG A 142 -8.29 3.39 -0.05
N ARG A 143 -7.49 3.18 -1.08
CA ARG A 143 -7.52 3.95 -2.30
C ARG A 143 -8.14 3.09 -3.40
N LEU A 144 -9.12 3.64 -4.10
CA LEU A 144 -9.86 2.98 -5.17
C LEU A 144 -9.78 3.84 -6.42
N SER A 145 -9.34 3.25 -7.53
CA SER A 145 -9.49 3.84 -8.85
C SER A 145 -10.90 3.52 -9.36
N LEU A 146 -11.64 4.56 -9.73
CA LEU A 146 -13.00 4.47 -10.25
C LEU A 146 -12.96 4.27 -11.78
N PRO A 147 -13.98 3.61 -12.36
CA PRO A 147 -14.02 3.32 -13.79
C PRO A 147 -14.32 4.55 -14.67
N ALA A 148 -14.67 5.69 -14.07
CA ALA A 148 -15.01 6.92 -14.76
C ALA A 148 -14.63 8.14 -13.91
N LEU A 149 -14.46 9.30 -14.56
CA LEU A 149 -14.33 10.57 -13.86
C LEU A 149 -15.65 10.90 -13.16
N ILE A 150 -15.54 11.36 -11.91
CA ILE A 150 -16.69 11.69 -11.08
C ILE A 150 -16.84 13.20 -10.91
N ASP A 151 -18.06 13.63 -10.63
CA ASP A 151 -18.37 14.97 -10.19
C ASP A 151 -18.17 15.06 -8.66
N ALA A 152 -17.07 15.69 -8.23
CA ALA A 152 -16.69 15.76 -6.83
C ALA A 152 -17.69 16.57 -5.97
N GLU A 153 -18.41 17.54 -6.56
CA GLU A 153 -19.39 18.37 -5.84
C GLU A 153 -20.67 17.58 -5.51
N GLY A 154 -21.01 16.58 -6.32
CA GLY A 154 -22.18 15.74 -6.17
C GLY A 154 -21.97 14.45 -5.36
N VAL A 155 -20.80 14.25 -4.75
CA VAL A 155 -20.50 13.03 -3.98
C VAL A 155 -21.27 13.04 -2.67
N GLU A 156 -22.01 11.96 -2.43
CA GLU A 156 -22.74 11.73 -1.18
C GLU A 156 -22.24 10.48 -0.47
N ALA A 157 -22.15 10.52 0.85
CA ALA A 157 -21.74 9.39 1.67
C ALA A 157 -22.74 9.17 2.82
N ARG A 158 -23.14 7.91 3.04
CA ARG A 158 -24.07 7.52 4.09
C ARG A 158 -23.58 6.28 4.81
N LEU A 159 -23.43 6.38 6.13
CA LEU A 159 -23.14 5.25 7.00
C LEU A 159 -24.44 4.77 7.66
N THR A 160 -24.84 3.53 7.42
CA THR A 160 -26.05 2.94 8.01
C THR A 160 -25.77 1.52 8.46
N ALA A 161 -26.06 1.20 9.72
CA ALA A 161 -25.85 -0.13 10.31
C ALA A 161 -24.42 -0.69 10.12
N GLY A 162 -23.41 0.18 10.09
CA GLY A 162 -22.01 -0.22 9.88
C GLY A 162 -21.62 -0.48 8.44
N VAL A 163 -22.45 -0.13 7.46
CA VAL A 163 -22.11 -0.14 6.03
C VAL A 163 -22.10 1.29 5.52
N LEU A 164 -20.98 1.70 4.93
CA LEU A 164 -20.81 3.00 4.29
C LEU A 164 -21.10 2.87 2.80
N THR A 165 -22.10 3.59 2.33
CA THR A 165 -22.42 3.71 0.90
C THR A 165 -22.01 5.10 0.42
N ILE A 166 -21.16 5.14 -0.61
CA ILE A 166 -20.69 6.36 -1.27
C ILE A 166 -21.27 6.36 -2.69
N SER A 167 -21.99 7.41 -3.03
CA SER A 167 -22.54 7.67 -4.35
C SER A 167 -21.71 8.73 -5.03
N CYS A 168 -21.09 8.38 -6.17
CA CYS A 168 -20.25 9.26 -6.95
C CYS A 168 -20.87 9.44 -8.35
N PRO A 169 -21.58 10.57 -8.60
CA PRO A 169 -22.12 10.85 -9.92
C PRO A 169 -21.02 10.94 -10.97
N LYS A 170 -21.25 10.39 -12.17
CA LYS A 170 -20.29 10.49 -13.27
C LYS A 170 -20.25 11.92 -13.80
N ALA A 171 -19.05 12.39 -14.13
CA ALA A 171 -18.87 13.70 -14.74
C ALA A 171 -19.60 13.78 -16.08
N ALA A 172 -20.14 14.96 -16.42
CA ALA A 172 -20.86 15.16 -17.68
C ALA A 172 -20.01 14.87 -18.94
N SER A 173 -18.68 14.96 -18.82
CA SER A 173 -17.71 14.60 -19.87
C SER A 173 -17.68 13.10 -20.19
N CYS A 174 -18.03 12.24 -19.23
CA CYS A 174 -18.06 10.78 -19.39
C CYS A 174 -19.33 10.28 -20.10
N ARG A 175 -20.30 11.16 -20.38
CA ARG A 175 -21.49 10.77 -21.13
C ARG A 175 -21.13 10.45 -22.58
N PRO A 176 -21.63 9.34 -23.15
CA PRO A 176 -21.31 8.94 -24.51
C PRO A 176 -21.75 10.02 -25.51
N ARG A 177 -20.84 10.39 -26.42
CA ARG A 177 -21.11 11.36 -27.49
C ARG A 177 -21.22 10.64 -28.82
N LYS A 178 -22.27 10.96 -29.58
CA LYS A 178 -22.42 10.47 -30.95
C LYS A 178 -21.42 11.18 -31.86
N VAL A 179 -20.51 10.42 -32.46
CA VAL A 179 -19.55 10.93 -33.45
C VAL A 179 -20.07 10.56 -34.84
N MET A 180 -20.32 11.57 -35.68
CA MET A 180 -20.68 11.36 -37.08
C MET A 180 -19.41 11.11 -37.90
N VAL A 181 -19.39 10.04 -38.68
CA VAL A 181 -18.28 9.75 -39.61
C VAL A 181 -18.54 10.50 -40.91
N THR A 182 -17.60 11.35 -41.32
CA THR A 182 -17.63 12.02 -42.63
C THR A 182 -16.69 11.32 -43.60
N THR A 183 -17.21 10.85 -44.73
CA THR A 183 -16.41 10.36 -45.87
C THR A 183 -15.95 11.50 -46.75
N GLY A 184 -14.69 11.45 -47.18
CA GLY A 184 -14.08 12.33 -48.19
C GLY A 184 -13.93 11.63 -49.53
#